data_AF-A0A0Q6FWQ2-F1
#
_entry.id   AF-A0A0Q6FWQ2-F1
#
_cell.length_a   1.000
_cell.length_b   1.000
_cell.length_c   1.000
_cell.angle_alpha   90.00
_cell.angle_beta   90.00
_cell.angle_gamma   90.00
#
_symmetry.space_group_name_H-M   'P 1'
#
loop_
_entity.id
_entity.type
_entity.pdbx_description
1 polymer ?
#
loop_
_entity_poly.entity_id
_entity_poly.type
_entity_poly.pdbx_seq_one_letter_code
_entity_poly.pdbx_strand_id
1 'polypeptide(L)'
;MSLSEKAQRSARLLVLGTLALVASCQVKPLYSDGPQGKAGTALASISISEADDRVEQLARNDLIFLTSGGAGEPANAQYKLALNVTSEVMGVLYDQESDTAGAGRVVVMADYNLTRADTGETVRSGNRTAVALVDFPEQEFAKVRATRDAEKRASKELAEIVRADLAAALGR
;
A
#
# COMPACT_ATOMS: atom_id res chain seq x y z
N MET A 1 11.35 60.13 14.62
CA MET A 1 11.47 58.81 13.95
C MET A 1 10.74 58.91 12.63
N SER A 2 11.51 58.91 11.54
CA SER A 2 11.04 59.23 10.18
C SER A 2 10.05 58.16 9.68
N LEU A 3 9.04 58.56 8.89
CA LEU A 3 8.09 57.66 8.23
C LEU A 3 8.79 56.54 7.44
N SER A 4 10.02 56.79 6.97
CA SER A 4 10.87 55.82 6.28
C SER A 4 11.30 54.63 7.15
N GLU A 5 11.59 54.84 8.44
CA GLU A 5 12.02 53.75 9.33
C GLU A 5 10.87 52.80 9.67
N LYS A 6 9.65 53.34 9.80
CA LYS A 6 8.44 52.53 10.02
C LYS A 6 8.12 51.68 8.79
N ALA A 7 8.24 52.26 7.58
CA ALA A 7 8.04 51.56 6.32
C ALA A 7 9.08 50.45 6.07
N GLN A 8 10.36 50.69 6.39
CA GLN A 8 11.40 49.67 6.29
C GLN A 8 11.23 48.54 7.32
N ARG A 9 10.74 48.85 8.53
CA ARG A 9 10.43 47.82 9.55
C ARG A 9 9.23 46.96 9.14
N SER A 10 8.16 47.56 8.60
CA SER A 10 7.00 46.81 8.10
C SER A 10 7.37 45.94 6.89
N ALA A 11 8.20 46.43 5.96
CA ALA A 11 8.66 45.65 4.82
C ALA A 11 9.51 44.43 5.25
N ARG A 12 10.40 44.59 6.24
CA ARG A 12 11.20 43.47 6.79
C ARG A 12 10.33 42.42 7.49
N LEU A 13 9.31 42.83 8.23
CA LEU A 13 8.35 41.94 8.88
C LEU A 13 7.51 41.16 7.86
N LEU A 14 7.12 41.80 6.75
CA LEU A 14 6.39 41.16 5.66
C LEU A 14 7.24 40.10 4.95
N VAL A 15 8.52 40.41 4.68
CA VAL A 15 9.47 39.46 4.07
C VAL A 15 9.73 38.26 5.00
N LEU A 16 9.95 38.48 6.29
CA LEU A 16 10.12 37.36 7.26
C LEU A 16 8.85 36.51 7.37
N GLY A 17 7.67 37.14 7.37
CA GLY A 17 6.38 36.44 7.38
C GLY A 17 6.20 35.56 6.15
N THR A 18 6.60 36.04 4.97
CA THR A 18 6.52 35.25 3.74
C THR A 18 7.52 34.09 3.70
N LEU A 19 8.75 34.23 4.22
CA LEU A 19 9.71 33.12 4.30
C LEU A 19 9.24 32.01 5.26
N ALA A 20 8.57 32.36 6.35
CA ALA A 20 8.00 31.38 7.29
C ALA A 20 6.86 30.56 6.67
N LEU A 21 6.07 31.15 5.76
CA LEU A 21 5.00 30.46 5.04
C LEU A 21 5.52 29.52 3.95
N VAL A 22 6.67 29.82 3.32
CA VAL A 22 7.30 28.90 2.34
C VAL A 22 8.01 27.74 3.06
N ALA A 23 8.44 27.95 4.30
CA ALA A 23 9.09 26.92 5.11
C ALA A 23 8.12 25.89 5.71
N SER A 24 6.79 26.03 5.61
CA SER A 24 5.86 25.06 6.23
C SER A 24 5.59 23.78 5.42
N CYS A 25 6.19 23.64 4.23
CA CYS A 25 6.09 22.43 3.42
C CYS A 25 7.28 21.49 3.66
N GLN A 26 7.48 20.98 4.88
CA GLN A 26 8.44 19.90 5.12
C GLN A 26 7.88 18.55 4.61
N VAL A 27 8.17 18.23 3.36
CA VAL A 27 8.04 16.85 2.86
C VAL A 27 9.30 16.08 3.26
N LYS A 28 9.20 15.15 4.21
CA LYS A 28 10.27 14.17 4.47
C LYS A 28 10.02 12.94 3.60
N PRO A 29 10.93 12.59 2.67
CA PRO A 29 10.80 11.36 1.90
C PRO A 29 10.77 10.15 2.83
N LEU A 30 9.77 9.28 2.66
CA LEU A 30 9.57 8.10 3.51
C LEU A 30 10.79 7.17 3.56
N TYR A 31 11.54 7.11 2.46
CA TYR A 31 12.71 6.26 2.29
C TYR A 31 14.04 7.05 2.30
N SER A 32 14.07 8.27 2.83
CA SER A 32 15.30 9.10 2.83
C SER A 32 16.50 8.41 3.48
N ASP A 33 16.22 7.57 4.47
CA ASP A 33 17.22 6.91 5.32
C ASP A 33 17.52 5.48 4.83
N GLY A 34 17.02 5.11 3.64
CA GLY A 34 17.20 3.81 3.01
C GLY A 34 16.50 2.65 3.73
N PRO A 35 16.83 1.39 3.35
CA PRO A 35 16.22 0.19 3.95
C PRO A 35 16.49 0.01 5.44
N GLN A 36 17.57 0.62 5.96
CA GLN A 36 17.93 0.59 7.39
C GLN A 36 17.38 1.80 8.16
N GLY A 37 16.60 2.67 7.50
CA GLY A 37 15.88 3.76 8.15
C GLY A 37 14.76 3.27 9.05
N LYS A 38 14.20 4.18 9.87
CA LYS A 38 13.11 3.90 10.82
C LYS A 38 11.95 3.12 10.19
N ALA A 39 11.50 3.50 8.99
CA ALA A 39 10.41 2.81 8.30
C ALA A 39 10.79 1.38 7.89
N GLY A 40 12.00 1.17 7.35
CA GLY A 40 12.45 -0.15 6.90
C GLY A 40 12.65 -1.13 8.06
N THR A 41 13.27 -0.67 9.16
CA THR A 41 13.45 -1.50 10.36
C THR A 41 12.13 -1.85 11.03
N ALA A 42 11.18 -0.90 11.06
CA ALA A 42 9.85 -1.16 11.59
C ALA A 42 9.05 -2.14 10.70
N LEU A 43 9.11 -2.00 9.37
CA LEU A 43 8.48 -2.96 8.44
C LEU A 43 9.01 -4.38 8.62
N ALA A 44 10.33 -4.53 8.76
CA ALA A 44 10.96 -5.85 8.99
C ALA A 44 10.56 -6.50 10.33
N SER A 45 9.89 -5.77 11.23
CA SER A 45 9.42 -6.26 12.53
C SER A 45 7.94 -6.66 12.56
N ILE A 46 7.30 -6.75 11.39
CA ILE A 46 5.89 -7.16 11.24
C ILE A 46 5.81 -8.68 11.02
N SER A 47 4.98 -9.37 11.82
CA SER A 47 4.46 -10.71 11.48
C SER A 47 3.08 -10.58 10.84
N ILE A 48 2.77 -11.43 9.86
CA ILE A 48 1.54 -11.39 9.06
C ILE A 48 0.74 -12.67 9.32
N SER A 49 -0.56 -12.55 9.53
CA SER A 49 -1.48 -13.68 9.74
C SER A 49 -1.32 -14.75 8.67
N GLU A 50 -1.61 -16.00 9.03
CA GLU A 50 -1.67 -17.10 8.07
C GLU A 50 -2.75 -16.82 7.03
N ALA A 51 -2.54 -17.30 5.80
CA ALA A 51 -3.50 -17.14 4.72
C ALA A 51 -4.46 -18.33 4.67
N ASP A 52 -5.73 -18.07 4.41
CA ASP A 52 -6.76 -19.11 4.30
C ASP A 52 -6.86 -19.67 2.88
N ASP A 53 -6.50 -18.89 1.86
CA ASP A 53 -6.59 -19.29 0.46
C ASP A 53 -5.37 -18.90 -0.40
N ARG A 54 -5.43 -19.26 -1.69
CA ARG A 54 -4.34 -19.01 -2.64
C ARG A 54 -4.12 -17.51 -2.88
N VAL A 55 -5.18 -16.72 -3.06
CA VAL A 55 -5.06 -15.30 -3.41
C VAL A 55 -4.47 -14.52 -2.25
N GLU A 56 -4.92 -14.84 -1.03
CA GLU A 56 -4.36 -14.31 0.19
C GLU A 56 -2.90 -14.74 0.37
N GLN A 57 -2.58 -16.02 0.13
CA GLN A 57 -1.19 -16.49 0.21
C GLN A 57 -0.28 -15.78 -0.80
N LEU A 58 -0.77 -15.43 -1.99
CA LEU A 58 -0.01 -14.63 -2.96
C LEU A 58 0.30 -13.24 -2.42
N ALA A 59 -0.73 -12.52 -1.93
CA ALA A 59 -0.55 -11.19 -1.36
C ALA A 59 0.35 -11.22 -0.11
N ARG A 60 0.16 -12.22 0.76
CA ARG A 60 0.98 -12.46 1.96
C ARG A 60 2.45 -12.66 1.61
N ASN A 61 2.76 -13.51 0.64
CA ASN A 61 4.14 -13.80 0.24
C ASN A 61 4.82 -12.56 -0.35
N ASP A 62 4.13 -11.83 -1.22
CA ASP A 62 4.64 -10.58 -1.78
C ASP A 62 4.86 -9.56 -0.65
N LEU A 63 3.94 -9.46 0.32
CA LEU A 63 4.07 -8.56 1.45
C LEU A 63 5.24 -8.92 2.38
N ILE A 64 5.45 -10.21 2.70
CA ILE A 64 6.63 -10.67 3.46
C ILE A 64 7.91 -10.27 2.74
N PHE A 65 7.99 -10.49 1.43
CA PHE A 65 9.16 -10.09 0.66
C PHE A 65 9.38 -8.57 0.73
N LEU A 66 8.32 -7.78 0.60
CA LEU A 66 8.38 -6.32 0.62
C LEU A 66 8.70 -5.72 2.00
N THR A 67 8.36 -6.40 3.09
CA THR A 67 8.64 -5.93 4.45
C THR A 67 10.01 -6.36 4.95
N SER A 68 10.49 -7.56 4.59
CA SER A 68 11.75 -8.12 5.11
C SER A 68 12.86 -8.28 4.08
N GLY A 69 12.63 -7.94 2.81
CA GLY A 69 13.61 -8.11 1.74
C GLY A 69 13.94 -9.57 1.44
N GLY A 70 13.02 -10.50 1.75
CA GLY A 70 13.20 -11.94 1.54
C GLY A 70 13.84 -12.69 2.72
N ALA A 71 14.08 -12.02 3.86
CA ALA A 71 14.57 -12.67 5.07
C ALA A 71 13.51 -13.54 5.78
N GLY A 72 12.26 -13.50 5.31
CA GLY A 72 11.12 -14.13 5.98
C GLY A 72 10.53 -13.25 7.08
N GLU A 73 9.76 -13.83 7.98
CA GLU A 73 9.15 -13.11 9.09
C GLU A 73 10.08 -13.06 10.31
N PRO A 74 10.03 -12.00 11.13
CA PRO A 74 10.89 -11.85 12.30
C PRO A 74 10.53 -12.86 13.39
N ALA A 75 11.53 -13.46 14.02
CA ALA A 75 11.33 -14.36 15.17
C ALA A 75 10.68 -13.64 16.38
N ASN A 76 10.97 -12.35 16.55
CA ASN A 76 10.41 -11.49 17.60
C ASN A 76 9.72 -10.29 16.96
N ALA A 77 8.48 -10.47 16.49
CA ALA A 77 7.69 -9.42 15.87
C ALA A 77 7.25 -8.35 16.88
N GLN A 78 7.43 -7.07 16.53
CA GLN A 78 6.91 -5.94 17.32
C GLN A 78 5.49 -5.57 16.91
N TYR A 79 5.08 -5.97 15.71
CA TYR A 79 3.77 -5.70 15.16
C TYR A 79 3.14 -6.97 14.58
N LYS A 80 1.83 -7.07 14.70
CA LYS A 80 1.03 -8.14 14.10
C LYS A 80 0.07 -7.53 13.09
N LEU A 81 0.17 -7.98 11.85
CA LEU A 81 -0.75 -7.64 10.78
C LEU A 81 -1.77 -8.75 10.63
N ALA A 82 -3.01 -8.49 11.05
CA ALA A 82 -4.14 -9.27 10.57
C ALA A 82 -4.43 -8.82 9.14
N LEU A 83 -4.37 -9.75 8.20
CA LEU A 83 -4.65 -9.57 6.78
C LEU A 83 -5.77 -10.53 6.42
N ASN A 84 -6.72 -10.06 5.62
CA ASN A 84 -7.74 -10.87 4.96
C ASN A 84 -7.87 -10.39 3.51
N VAL A 85 -7.68 -11.27 2.54
CA VAL A 85 -7.68 -10.93 1.12
C VAL A 85 -8.73 -11.72 0.36
N THR A 86 -9.54 -11.04 -0.45
CA THR A 86 -10.56 -11.65 -1.29
C THR A 86 -10.33 -11.29 -2.76
N SER A 87 -10.82 -12.14 -3.68
CA SER A 87 -10.78 -11.90 -5.13
C SER A 87 -12.16 -12.03 -5.74
N GLU A 88 -12.46 -11.16 -6.69
CA GLU A 88 -13.67 -11.21 -7.51
C GLU A 88 -13.31 -11.05 -8.99
N VAL A 89 -13.90 -11.90 -9.85
CA VAL A 89 -13.74 -11.83 -11.30
C VAL A 89 -15.02 -11.26 -11.89
N MET A 90 -14.89 -10.18 -12.66
CA MET A 90 -16.03 -9.51 -13.28
C MET A 90 -15.85 -9.39 -14.79
N GLY A 91 -16.81 -9.88 -15.56
CA GLY A 91 -16.88 -9.65 -17.00
C GLY A 91 -17.20 -8.21 -17.33
N VAL A 92 -16.51 -7.61 -18.30
CA VAL A 92 -16.74 -6.20 -18.69
C VAL A 92 -17.02 -6.01 -20.18
N LEU A 93 -16.57 -6.93 -21.04
CA LEU A 93 -16.81 -6.87 -22.49
C LEU A 93 -17.55 -8.13 -22.94
N TYR A 94 -18.85 -8.01 -23.16
CA TYR A 94 -19.71 -9.11 -23.59
C TYR A 94 -19.82 -9.15 -25.11
N ASP A 95 -19.70 -10.35 -25.66
CA ASP A 95 -20.05 -10.64 -27.04
C ASP A 95 -21.58 -10.80 -27.17
N GLN A 96 -22.19 -10.08 -28.11
CA GLN A 96 -23.66 -10.02 -28.23
C GLN A 96 -24.28 -11.32 -28.77
N GLU A 97 -23.52 -12.12 -29.52
CA GLU A 97 -24.03 -13.36 -30.12
C GLU A 97 -24.00 -14.52 -29.12
N SER A 98 -22.98 -14.57 -28.27
CA SER A 98 -22.73 -15.64 -27.31
C SER A 98 -23.06 -15.30 -25.85
N ASP A 99 -23.43 -14.04 -25.56
CA ASP A 99 -23.66 -13.50 -24.21
C ASP A 99 -22.52 -13.83 -23.22
N THR A 100 -21.31 -13.98 -23.75
CA THR A 100 -20.12 -14.37 -23.00
C THR A 100 -19.14 -13.21 -22.94
N ALA A 101 -18.54 -12.98 -21.77
CA ALA A 101 -17.50 -11.97 -21.64
C ALA A 101 -16.22 -12.43 -22.36
N GLY A 102 -15.74 -11.64 -23.32
CA GLY A 102 -14.43 -11.81 -23.97
C GLY A 102 -13.28 -11.17 -23.18
N ALA A 103 -13.60 -10.23 -22.28
CA ALA A 103 -12.64 -9.67 -21.33
C ALA A 103 -13.31 -9.27 -20.00
N GLY A 104 -12.49 -9.15 -18.97
CA GLY A 104 -12.89 -8.93 -17.60
C GLY A 104 -11.87 -8.14 -16.81
N ARG A 105 -12.15 -8.02 -15.52
CA ARG A 105 -11.21 -7.56 -14.51
C ARG A 105 -11.26 -8.50 -13.31
N VAL A 106 -10.09 -8.76 -12.74
CA VAL A 106 -9.93 -9.38 -11.44
C VAL A 106 -9.69 -8.27 -10.43
N VAL A 107 -10.55 -8.20 -9.42
CA VAL A 107 -10.50 -7.23 -8.32
C VAL A 107 -10.05 -7.98 -7.08
N VAL A 108 -8.89 -7.61 -6.53
CA VAL A 108 -8.39 -8.19 -5.28
C VAL A 108 -8.46 -7.13 -4.20
N MET A 109 -9.05 -7.48 -3.06
CA MET A 109 -9.36 -6.58 -1.96
C MET A 109 -8.68 -7.08 -0.68
N ALA A 110 -8.05 -6.19 0.08
CA ALA A 110 -7.52 -6.47 1.40
C ALA A 110 -8.30 -5.68 2.46
N ASP A 111 -8.72 -6.36 3.51
CA ASP A 111 -8.99 -5.76 4.83
C ASP A 111 -7.79 -6.08 5.72
N TYR A 112 -7.25 -5.08 6.41
CA TYR A 112 -6.10 -5.30 7.26
C TYR A 112 -6.12 -4.45 8.53
N ASN A 113 -5.50 -4.98 9.58
CA ASN A 113 -5.27 -4.31 10.84
C ASN A 113 -3.87 -4.60 11.40
N LEU A 114 -3.04 -3.57 11.47
CA LEU A 114 -1.73 -3.58 12.10
C LEU A 114 -1.86 -3.20 13.57
N THR A 115 -1.40 -4.08 14.44
CA THR A 115 -1.42 -3.90 15.90
C THR A 115 -0.02 -4.00 16.49
N ARG A 116 0.20 -3.32 17.62
CA ARG A 116 1.39 -3.54 18.46
C ARG A 116 1.32 -4.89 19.16
N ALA A 117 2.41 -5.66 19.12
CA ALA A 117 2.43 -7.03 19.65
C ALA A 117 2.34 -7.09 21.20
N ASP A 118 2.79 -6.06 21.90
CA ASP A 118 2.82 -5.96 23.36
C ASP A 118 1.48 -5.50 23.98
N THR A 119 0.80 -4.57 23.31
CA THR A 119 -0.37 -3.85 23.82
C THR A 119 -1.66 -4.21 23.08
N GLY A 120 -1.57 -4.75 21.86
CA GLY A 120 -2.71 -4.99 20.98
C GLY A 120 -3.31 -3.71 20.38
N GLU A 121 -2.71 -2.55 20.62
CA GLU A 121 -3.21 -1.28 20.10
C GLU A 121 -3.12 -1.24 18.57
N THR A 122 -4.21 -0.81 17.92
CA THR A 122 -4.23 -0.60 16.47
C THR A 122 -3.37 0.58 16.08
N VAL A 123 -2.31 0.32 15.30
CA VAL A 123 -1.44 1.32 14.70
C VAL A 123 -2.04 1.84 13.40
N ARG A 124 -2.58 0.93 12.58
CA ARG A 124 -3.17 1.26 11.28
C ARG A 124 -4.11 0.15 10.81
N SER A 125 -5.30 0.52 10.37
CA SER A 125 -6.19 -0.39 9.65
C SER A 125 -6.67 0.26 8.35
N GLY A 126 -7.24 -0.54 7.45
CA GLY A 126 -7.87 -0.04 6.24
C GLY A 126 -8.30 -1.10 5.26
N ASN A 127 -9.00 -0.64 4.22
CA ASN A 127 -9.41 -1.45 3.08
C ASN A 127 -8.71 -0.96 1.82
N ARG A 128 -8.08 -1.88 1.08
CA ARG A 128 -7.38 -1.58 -0.17
C ARG A 128 -7.81 -2.50 -1.28
N THR A 129 -7.67 -2.04 -2.51
CA THR A 129 -8.07 -2.77 -3.69
C THR A 129 -7.04 -2.58 -4.79
N ALA A 130 -6.76 -3.66 -5.51
CA ALA A 130 -5.99 -3.65 -6.74
C ALA A 130 -6.78 -4.37 -7.83
N VAL A 131 -6.60 -3.92 -9.07
CA VAL A 131 -7.35 -4.43 -10.23
C VAL A 131 -6.37 -4.85 -11.31
N ALA A 132 -6.58 -6.05 -11.86
CA ALA A 132 -5.88 -6.54 -13.04
C ALA A 132 -6.89 -6.85 -14.14
N LEU A 133 -6.66 -6.30 -15.33
CA LEU A 133 -7.44 -6.67 -16.51
C LEU A 133 -7.08 -8.08 -16.97
N VAL A 134 -8.05 -8.78 -17.56
CA VAL A 134 -7.91 -10.16 -18.06
C VAL A 134 -8.71 -10.34 -19.33
N ASP A 135 -8.12 -11.01 -20.32
CA ASP A 135 -8.86 -11.50 -21.49
C ASP A 135 -9.34 -12.93 -21.23
N PHE A 136 -10.49 -13.30 -21.79
CA PHE A 136 -11.12 -14.59 -21.60
C PHE A 136 -11.08 -15.41 -22.90
N PRO A 137 -10.04 -16.24 -23.12
CA PRO A 137 -9.99 -17.18 -24.24
C PRO A 137 -11.18 -18.16 -24.23
N GLU A 138 -11.57 -18.62 -25.42
CA GLU A 138 -12.60 -19.66 -25.60
C GLU A 138 -12.20 -21.00 -24.96
N GLN A 139 -10.89 -21.31 -24.92
CA GLN A 139 -10.40 -22.54 -24.32
C GLN A 139 -10.43 -22.43 -22.79
N GLU A 140 -11.23 -23.27 -22.15
CA GLU A 140 -11.55 -23.16 -20.72
C GLU A 140 -10.34 -23.25 -19.78
N PHE A 141 -9.34 -24.09 -20.10
CA PHE A 141 -8.11 -24.14 -19.30
C PHE A 141 -7.32 -22.81 -19.39
N ALA A 142 -7.24 -22.22 -20.57
CA ALA A 142 -6.57 -20.96 -20.83
C ALA A 142 -7.30 -19.81 -20.12
N LYS A 143 -8.63 -19.81 -20.08
CA LYS A 143 -9.44 -18.88 -19.27
C LYS A 143 -9.10 -18.98 -17.78
N VAL A 144 -9.02 -20.19 -17.23
CA VAL A 144 -8.61 -20.40 -15.83
C VAL A 144 -7.18 -19.91 -15.58
N ARG A 145 -6.25 -20.17 -16.51
CA ARG A 145 -4.85 -19.72 -16.40
C ARG A 145 -4.74 -18.19 -16.48
N ALA A 146 -5.47 -17.55 -17.38
CA ALA A 146 -5.50 -16.10 -17.54
C ALA A 146 -6.06 -15.41 -16.28
N THR A 147 -7.13 -15.97 -15.71
CA THR A 147 -7.71 -15.48 -14.45
C THR A 147 -6.72 -15.58 -13.30
N ARG A 148 -6.05 -16.73 -13.15
CA ARG A 148 -5.05 -16.95 -12.10
C ARG A 148 -3.81 -16.07 -12.24
N ASP A 149 -3.44 -15.70 -13.46
CA ASP A 149 -2.39 -14.72 -13.72
C ASP A 149 -2.82 -13.31 -13.28
N ALA A 150 -4.04 -12.91 -13.64
CA ALA A 150 -4.60 -11.62 -13.24
C ALA A 150 -4.73 -11.50 -11.71
N GLU A 151 -5.17 -12.55 -11.02
CA GLU A 151 -5.14 -12.61 -9.55
C GLU A 151 -3.73 -12.37 -9.00
N LYS A 152 -2.72 -13.05 -9.56
CA LYS A 152 -1.33 -12.89 -9.11
C LYS A 152 -0.83 -11.46 -9.31
N ARG A 153 -1.11 -10.84 -10.46
CA ARG A 153 -0.73 -9.45 -10.71
C ARG A 153 -1.44 -8.50 -9.75
N ALA A 154 -2.75 -8.65 -9.55
CA ALA A 154 -3.50 -7.82 -8.62
C ALA A 154 -3.06 -8.00 -7.15
N SER A 155 -2.82 -9.24 -6.69
CA SER A 155 -2.30 -9.51 -5.34
C SER A 155 -0.95 -8.84 -5.10
N LYS A 156 -0.05 -8.84 -6.10
CA LYS A 156 1.24 -8.17 -6.00
C LYS A 156 1.09 -6.66 -5.84
N GLU A 157 0.25 -6.03 -6.65
CA GLU A 157 0.05 -4.58 -6.53
C GLU A 157 -0.68 -4.21 -5.24
N LEU A 158 -1.61 -5.05 -4.78
CA LEU A 158 -2.26 -4.88 -3.49
C LEU A 158 -1.24 -4.91 -2.34
N ALA A 159 -0.28 -5.84 -2.37
CA ALA A 159 0.78 -5.93 -1.38
C ALA A 159 1.65 -4.65 -1.35
N GLU A 160 1.98 -4.06 -2.50
CA GLU A 160 2.72 -2.79 -2.55
C GLU A 160 1.90 -1.63 -1.95
N ILE A 161 0.60 -1.55 -2.24
CA ILE A 161 -0.28 -0.53 -1.67
C ILE A 161 -0.35 -0.68 -0.14
N VAL A 162 -0.59 -1.89 0.36
CA VAL A 162 -0.64 -2.17 1.80
C VAL A 162 0.70 -1.83 2.45
N ARG A 163 1.82 -2.29 1.88
CA ARG A 163 3.18 -1.98 2.36
C ARG A 163 3.42 -0.47 2.45
N ALA A 164 2.97 0.31 1.46
CA ALA A 164 3.10 1.77 1.49
C ALA A 164 2.33 2.39 2.66
N ASP A 165 1.12 1.91 2.96
CA ASP A 165 0.36 2.36 4.13
C ASP A 165 1.04 2.02 5.45
N LEU A 166 1.56 0.80 5.58
CA LEU A 166 2.26 0.37 6.79
C LEU A 166 3.53 1.19 6.99
N ALA A 167 4.30 1.41 5.91
CA ALA A 167 5.50 2.23 5.93
C ALA A 167 5.18 3.67 6.35
N ALA A 168 4.12 4.26 5.80
CA ALA A 168 3.69 5.62 6.13
C ALA A 168 3.17 5.76 7.58
N ALA A 169 2.61 4.69 8.16
CA ALA A 169 2.18 4.67 9.56
C ALA A 169 3.37 4.52 10.52
N LEU A 170 4.31 3.63 10.20
CA LEU A 170 5.47 3.31 11.04
C LEU A 170 6.65 4.28 10.91
N GLY A 171 6.73 5.00 9.79
CA GLY A 171 7.76 5.99 9.51
C GLY A 171 7.60 7.32 10.26
N ARG A 172 6.45 7.54 10.93
CA ARG A 172 6.16 8.74 11.72
C ARG A 172 6.82 8.68 13.08
#